data_AF-A0A2W4X389-F1
#
_entry.id   AF-A0A2W4X389-F1
#
_cell.length_a   1.000
_cell.length_b   1.000
_cell.length_c   1.000
_cell.angle_alpha   90.00
_cell.angle_beta   90.00
_cell.angle_gamma   90.00
#
_symmetry.space_group_name_H-M   'P 1'
#
loop_
_entity.id
_entity.type
_entity.pdbx_description
1 polymer ?
#
loop_
_entity_poly.entity_id
_entity_poly.type
_entity_poly.pdbx_seq_one_letter_code
_entity_poly.pdbx_strand_id
1 'polypeptide(L)'
;MLDESVDYAIAAQAFHWFNPQQAQSEFIRILKPGGWLVLLWNSRRLESTQFLRDYEALLQRYGTDYKEIRHNTTTDHLLSLELPNRPFEHRSFYNEQLFDFEALTGRLLSSSYVPTANDANFKQMLEALKEIFDRENRAGYVRLEYDTKG
;
A
#
# COMPACT_ATOMS: atom_id res chain seq x y z
N MET A 1 -22.59 13.58 -7.09
CA MET A 1 -23.49 12.41 -7.21
C MET A 1 -24.84 12.74 -6.59
N LEU A 2 -25.91 12.05 -6.98
CA LEU A 2 -27.21 12.17 -6.31
C LEU A 2 -27.15 11.54 -4.92
N ASP A 3 -28.07 11.94 -4.05
CA ASP A 3 -28.25 11.32 -2.74
C ASP A 3 -28.70 9.86 -2.92
N GLU A 4 -28.26 8.97 -2.03
CA GLU A 4 -28.64 7.56 -1.98
C GLU A 4 -28.59 6.87 -3.36
N SER A 5 -27.52 7.13 -4.12
CA SER A 5 -27.42 6.70 -5.52
C SER A 5 -26.52 5.50 -5.74
N VAL A 6 -25.68 5.13 -4.77
CA VAL A 6 -24.72 4.02 -4.91
C VAL A 6 -24.90 2.95 -3.83
N ASP A 7 -24.70 1.69 -4.23
CA ASP A 7 -24.73 0.53 -3.33
C ASP A 7 -23.38 0.31 -2.64
N TYR A 8 -22.28 0.69 -3.30
CA TYR A 8 -20.92 0.55 -2.81
C TYR A 8 -20.10 1.82 -3.07
N ALA A 9 -19.36 2.25 -2.06
CA ALA A 9 -18.28 3.22 -2.18
C ALA A 9 -16.99 2.53 -1.79
N ILE A 10 -15.99 2.50 -2.68
CA ILE A 10 -14.74 1.76 -2.44
C ILE A 10 -13.56 2.71 -2.61
N ALA A 11 -12.68 2.75 -1.61
CA ALA A 11 -11.39 3.41 -1.69
C ALA A 11 -10.28 2.40 -1.39
N ALA A 12 -9.54 2.00 -2.42
CA ALA A 12 -8.40 1.10 -2.31
C ALA A 12 -7.08 1.91 -2.33
N GLN A 13 -6.44 2.05 -1.18
CA GLN A 13 -5.33 2.97 -0.89
C GLN A 13 -5.61 4.47 -1.06
N ALA A 14 -6.58 4.93 -1.84
CA ALA A 14 -6.76 6.38 -2.08
C ALA A 14 -7.21 7.19 -0.85
N PHE A 15 -7.75 6.54 0.18
CA PHE A 15 -8.38 7.21 1.32
C PHE A 15 -7.42 8.10 2.15
N HIS A 16 -6.10 7.89 2.06
CA HIS A 16 -5.13 8.74 2.77
C HIS A 16 -5.05 10.17 2.22
N TRP A 17 -5.59 10.41 1.03
CA TRP A 17 -5.73 11.76 0.45
C TRP A 17 -6.99 12.49 0.91
N PHE A 18 -7.90 11.81 1.61
CA PHE A 18 -9.23 12.34 1.88
C PHE A 18 -9.23 13.12 3.19
N ASN A 19 -10.01 14.20 3.25
CA ASN A 19 -10.38 14.79 4.53
C ASN A 19 -11.41 13.85 5.21
N PRO A 20 -11.12 13.26 6.38
CA PRO A 20 -11.97 12.21 6.95
C PRO A 20 -13.41 12.67 7.20
N GLN A 21 -13.60 13.88 7.73
CA GLN A 21 -14.93 14.40 8.09
C GLN A 21 -15.77 14.71 6.84
N GLN A 22 -15.16 15.33 5.83
CA GLN A 22 -15.84 15.62 4.57
C GLN A 22 -16.16 14.34 3.79
N ALA A 23 -15.22 13.40 3.76
CA ALA A 23 -15.42 12.11 3.13
C ALA A 23 -16.53 11.30 3.80
N GLN A 24 -16.55 11.25 5.13
CA GLN A 24 -17.60 10.58 5.89
C GLN A 24 -18.98 11.14 5.54
N SER A 25 -19.11 12.47 5.53
CA SER A 25 -20.36 13.15 5.21
C SER A 25 -20.83 12.84 3.78
N GLU A 26 -19.89 12.85 2.83
CA GLU A 26 -20.20 12.53 1.43
C GLU A 26 -20.58 11.05 1.25
N PHE A 27 -19.88 10.12 1.90
CA PHE A 27 -20.23 8.70 1.86
C PHE A 27 -21.62 8.44 2.44
N ILE A 28 -21.97 9.08 3.56
CA ILE A 28 -23.31 8.99 4.14
C ILE A 28 -24.37 9.48 3.14
N ARG A 29 -24.10 10.61 2.46
CA ARG A 29 -25.04 11.22 1.51
C ARG A 29 -25.28 10.35 0.28
N ILE A 30 -24.23 9.77 -0.30
CA ILE A 30 -24.34 9.05 -1.58
C ILE A 30 -24.75 7.58 -1.42
N LEU A 31 -24.47 6.95 -0.27
CA LEU A 31 -24.78 5.54 -0.04
C LEU A 31 -26.27 5.34 0.18
N LYS A 32 -26.87 4.42 -0.58
CA LYS A 32 -28.22 3.92 -0.32
C LYS A 32 -28.36 3.35 1.09
N PRO A 33 -29.59 3.27 1.64
CA PRO A 33 -29.87 2.45 2.80
C PRO A 33 -29.37 1.01 2.58
N GLY A 34 -28.53 0.51 3.49
CA GLY A 34 -27.89 -0.81 3.38
C GLY A 34 -26.65 -0.88 2.46
N GLY A 35 -26.23 0.23 1.85
CA GLY A 35 -25.01 0.31 1.05
C GLY A 35 -23.73 0.27 1.90
N TRP A 36 -22.63 -0.16 1.28
CA TRP A 36 -21.36 -0.42 1.95
C TRP A 36 -20.28 0.58 1.56
N LEU A 37 -19.54 1.06 2.56
CA LEU A 37 -18.24 1.68 2.38
C LEU A 37 -17.17 0.60 2.58
N VAL A 38 -16.26 0.46 1.61
CA VAL A 38 -15.14 -0.50 1.67
C VAL A 38 -13.83 0.25 1.54
N LEU A 39 -12.99 0.18 2.57
CA LEU A 39 -11.66 0.80 2.59
C LEU A 39 -10.61 -0.30 2.51
N LEU A 40 -9.88 -0.41 1.40
CA LEU A 40 -8.92 -1.50 1.17
C LEU A 40 -7.48 -1.01 1.23
N TRP A 41 -6.62 -1.74 1.95
CA TRP A 41 -5.19 -1.45 2.06
C TRP A 41 -4.33 -2.68 1.84
N ASN A 42 -3.27 -2.54 1.04
CA ASN A 42 -2.25 -3.57 0.91
C ASN A 42 -1.10 -3.25 1.88
N SER A 43 -1.02 -3.99 2.99
CA SER A 43 0.06 -3.89 3.96
C SER A 43 1.12 -4.94 3.65
N ARG A 44 2.35 -4.53 3.31
CA ARG A 44 3.45 -5.46 3.02
C ARG A 44 3.86 -6.22 4.30
N ARG A 45 4.08 -7.53 4.21
CA ARG A 45 4.52 -8.39 5.32
C ARG A 45 6.04 -8.32 5.48
N LEU A 46 6.54 -7.18 5.95
CA LEU A 46 7.97 -6.83 5.94
C LEU A 46 8.91 -7.90 6.52
N GLU A 47 8.48 -8.58 7.57
CA GLU A 47 9.30 -9.55 8.29
C GLU A 47 9.11 -11.00 7.83
N SER A 48 8.21 -11.28 6.86
CA SER A 48 7.83 -12.66 6.54
C SER A 48 8.89 -13.45 5.79
N THR A 49 9.78 -12.77 5.04
CA THR A 49 10.88 -13.41 4.30
C THR A 49 12.16 -12.58 4.42
N GLN A 50 13.32 -13.21 4.19
CA GLN A 50 14.60 -12.49 4.17
C GLN A 50 14.64 -11.43 3.08
N PHE A 51 14.15 -11.75 1.88
CA PHE A 51 13.96 -10.79 0.80
C PHE A 51 13.18 -9.55 1.24
N LEU A 52 12.04 -9.70 1.92
CA LEU A 52 11.21 -8.57 2.34
C LEU A 52 11.88 -7.70 3.40
N ARG A 53 12.66 -8.30 4.31
CA ARG A 53 13.49 -7.55 5.28
C ARG A 53 14.56 -6.73 4.60
N ASP A 54 15.27 -7.33 3.64
CA ASP A 54 16.34 -6.65 2.90
C ASP A 54 15.78 -5.56 1.98
N TYR A 55 14.63 -5.82 1.35
CA TYR A 55 13.91 -4.85 0.53
C TYR A 55 13.42 -3.67 1.38
N GLU A 56 12.89 -3.91 2.57
CA GLU A 56 12.53 -2.84 3.51
C GLU A 56 13.76 -2.02 3.94
N ALA A 57 14.87 -2.68 4.28
CA ALA A 57 16.11 -1.99 4.62
C ALA A 57 16.65 -1.12 3.47
N LEU A 58 16.52 -1.60 2.22
CA LEU A 58 16.85 -0.84 1.02
C LEU A 58 16.00 0.43 0.90
N LEU A 59 14.68 0.33 1.09
CA LEU A 59 13.78 1.49 1.06
C LEU A 59 14.06 2.48 2.21
N GLN A 60 14.36 1.98 3.41
CA GLN A 60 14.72 2.80 4.56
C GLN A 60 16.03 3.56 4.38
N ARG A 61 16.97 2.98 3.63
CA ARG A 61 18.32 3.51 3.42
C ARG A 61 18.37 4.54 2.28
N TYR A 62 17.72 4.23 1.15
CA TYR A 62 17.83 5.02 -0.07
C TYR A 62 16.56 5.79 -0.43
N GLY A 63 15.41 5.46 0.15
CA GLY A 63 14.17 6.19 -0.12
C GLY A 63 14.25 7.63 0.38
N THR A 64 13.66 8.57 -0.37
CA THR A 64 13.71 10.02 -0.09
C THR A 64 12.94 10.36 1.19
N ASP A 65 11.64 10.09 1.19
CA ASP A 65 10.65 10.43 2.21
C ASP A 65 9.86 9.18 2.66
N TYR A 66 10.40 8.00 2.37
CA TYR A 66 9.76 6.70 2.64
C TYR A 66 9.32 6.54 4.10
N LYS A 67 10.12 7.02 5.06
CA LYS A 67 9.80 6.95 6.50
C LYS A 67 8.52 7.69 6.84
N GLU A 68 8.35 8.90 6.29
CA GLU A 68 7.17 9.74 6.52
C GLU A 68 5.95 9.15 5.83
N ILE A 69 6.09 8.74 4.56
CA ILE A 69 5.00 8.09 3.81
C ILE A 69 4.55 6.82 4.53
N ARG A 70 5.48 5.99 5.01
CA ARG A 70 5.14 4.76 5.72
C ARG A 70 4.39 5.03 7.02
N HIS A 71 4.77 6.03 7.80
CA HIS A 71 4.05 6.40 9.03
C HIS A 71 2.63 6.89 8.71
N ASN A 72 2.49 7.78 7.71
CA ASN A 72 1.20 8.38 7.34
C ASN A 72 0.24 7.41 6.63
N THR A 73 0.77 6.33 6.07
CA THR A 73 -0.01 5.31 5.33
C THR A 73 -0.37 4.10 6.21
N THR A 74 -0.10 4.16 7.51
CA THR A 74 -0.40 3.04 8.44
C THR A 74 -1.92 2.86 8.55
N THR A 75 -2.37 1.63 8.29
CA THR A 75 -3.77 1.22 8.19
C THR A 75 -4.60 1.56 9.45
N ASP A 76 -3.95 1.63 10.61
CA ASP A 76 -4.59 1.78 11.92
C ASP A 76 -5.33 3.12 12.10
N HIS A 77 -4.92 4.18 11.39
CA HIS A 77 -5.58 5.49 11.47
C HIS A 77 -6.75 5.66 10.51
N LEU A 78 -6.85 4.82 9.46
CA LEU A 78 -7.83 4.99 8.38
C LEU A 78 -9.00 4.01 8.50
N LEU A 79 -8.78 2.85 9.11
CA LEU A 79 -9.85 1.89 9.44
C LEU A 79 -10.73 2.33 10.61
N SER A 80 -10.39 3.43 11.30
CA SER A 80 -11.18 3.99 12.39
C SER A 80 -12.31 4.92 11.93
N LEU A 81 -12.52 5.08 10.61
CA LEU A 81 -13.64 5.83 10.08
C LEU A 81 -14.96 5.09 10.33
N GLU A 82 -15.56 5.32 11.49
CA GLU A 82 -16.86 4.76 11.83
C GLU A 82 -17.97 5.59 11.20
N LEU A 83 -18.88 4.96 10.46
CA LEU A 83 -20.13 5.59 10.04
C LEU A 83 -21.15 5.44 11.18
N PRO A 84 -21.73 6.53 11.73
CA PRO A 84 -22.66 6.44 12.84
C PRO A 84 -23.79 5.44 12.59
N ASN A 85 -24.05 4.56 13.57
CA ASN A 85 -25.10 3.54 13.53
C ASN A 85 -25.00 2.53 12.38
N ARG A 86 -23.82 2.36 11.76
CA ARG A 86 -23.57 1.28 10.78
C ARG A 86 -22.59 0.26 11.35
N PRO A 87 -22.85 -1.05 11.16
CA PRO A 87 -21.91 -2.09 11.58
C PRO A 87 -20.61 -1.96 10.80
N PHE A 88 -19.50 -2.22 11.48
CA PHE A 88 -18.17 -2.25 10.91
C PHE A 88 -17.62 -3.68 10.98
N GLU A 89 -17.11 -4.17 9.86
CA GLU A 89 -16.39 -5.45 9.79
C GLU A 89 -14.96 -5.18 9.31
N HIS A 90 -14.01 -5.92 9.88
CA HIS A 90 -12.63 -5.92 9.41
C HIS A 90 -12.24 -7.32 8.96
N ARG A 91 -11.69 -7.43 7.75
CA ARG A 91 -11.19 -8.66 7.15
C ARG A 91 -9.78 -8.45 6.63
N SER A 92 -9.00 -9.53 6.66
CA SER A 92 -7.63 -9.56 6.15
C SER A 92 -7.48 -10.77 5.24
N PHE A 93 -6.98 -10.54 4.03
CA PHE A 93 -6.75 -11.57 3.02
C PHE A 93 -5.27 -11.60 2.66
N TYR A 94 -4.67 -12.78 2.66
CA TYR A 94 -3.31 -12.95 2.17
C TYR A 94 -3.26 -12.71 0.66
N ASN A 95 -2.25 -11.95 0.23
CA ASN A 95 -1.97 -11.68 -1.18
C ASN A 95 -0.46 -11.78 -1.43
N GLU A 96 -0.06 -12.36 -2.56
CA GLU A 96 1.33 -12.45 -2.98
C GLU A 96 1.50 -12.06 -4.45
N GLN A 97 2.66 -11.51 -4.75
CA GLN A 97 3.07 -11.17 -6.11
C GLN A 97 4.48 -11.71 -6.36
N LEU A 98 4.66 -12.37 -7.51
CA LEU A 98 5.95 -12.87 -7.97
C LEU A 98 6.54 -11.88 -8.97
N PHE A 99 7.83 -11.59 -8.82
CA PHE A 99 8.56 -10.68 -9.68
C PHE A 99 9.87 -11.30 -10.11
N ASP A 100 10.14 -11.26 -11.41
CA ASP A 100 11.51 -11.31 -11.91
C ASP A 100 12.22 -9.97 -11.66
N PHE A 101 13.48 -9.87 -12.04
CA PHE A 101 14.26 -8.66 -11.75
C PHE A 101 13.73 -7.42 -12.48
N GLU A 102 13.28 -7.56 -13.73
CA GLU A 102 12.74 -6.45 -14.53
C GLU A 102 11.45 -5.91 -13.89
N ALA A 103 10.51 -6.81 -13.59
CA ALA A 103 9.24 -6.46 -12.97
C ALA A 103 9.43 -5.91 -11.55
N LEU A 104 10.38 -6.43 -10.77
CA LEU A 104 10.73 -5.89 -9.45
C LEU A 104 11.28 -4.46 -9.55
N THR A 105 12.14 -4.21 -10.54
CA THR A 105 12.71 -2.89 -10.80
C THR A 105 11.60 -1.91 -11.20
N GLY A 106 10.72 -2.31 -12.13
CA GLY A 106 9.55 -1.50 -12.51
C GLY A 106 8.65 -1.19 -11.32
N ARG A 107 8.42 -2.18 -10.44
CA ARG A 107 7.66 -1.97 -9.19
C ARG A 107 8.34 -0.96 -8.28
N LEU A 108 9.66 -1.05 -8.08
CA LEU A 108 10.39 -0.09 -7.26
C LEU A 108 10.22 1.33 -7.83
N LEU A 109 10.54 1.51 -9.11
CA LEU A 109 10.53 2.80 -9.80
C LEU A 109 9.14 3.47 -9.89
N SER A 110 8.06 2.70 -9.72
CA SER A 110 6.69 3.25 -9.63
C SER A 110 6.36 3.93 -8.30
N SER A 111 7.25 3.85 -7.31
CA SER A 111 7.01 4.40 -5.97
C SER A 111 7.53 5.84 -5.86
N SER A 112 6.71 6.74 -5.31
CA SER A 112 7.04 8.17 -5.18
C SER A 112 8.26 8.48 -4.30
N TYR A 113 8.60 7.55 -3.42
CA TYR A 113 9.73 7.67 -2.47
C TYR A 113 11.07 7.17 -3.03
N VAL A 114 11.13 6.83 -4.33
CA VAL A 114 12.39 6.46 -4.98
C VAL A 114 13.13 7.73 -5.41
N PRO A 115 14.45 7.82 -5.17
CA PRO A 115 15.25 8.94 -5.65
C PRO A 115 15.11 9.13 -7.16
N THR A 116 15.20 10.38 -7.61
CA THR A 116 15.20 10.66 -9.06
C THR A 116 16.48 10.15 -9.72
N ALA A 117 16.48 9.91 -11.03
CA ALA A 117 17.65 9.40 -11.76
C ALA A 117 18.91 10.30 -11.66
N ASN A 118 18.75 11.57 -11.30
CA ASN A 118 19.85 12.51 -11.09
C ASN A 118 20.42 12.48 -9.67
N ASP A 119 19.74 11.82 -8.73
CA ASP A 119 20.23 11.61 -7.37
C ASP A 119 21.36 10.58 -7.39
N ALA A 120 22.40 10.83 -6.59
CA ALA A 120 23.48 9.86 -6.42
C ALA A 120 22.90 8.50 -6.00
N ASN A 121 22.01 8.49 -5.00
CA ASN A 121 21.40 7.32 -4.36
C ASN A 121 20.62 6.43 -5.33
N PHE A 122 20.16 6.94 -6.46
CA PHE A 122 19.41 6.16 -7.44
C PHE A 122 20.19 4.96 -7.95
N LYS A 123 21.47 5.17 -8.29
CA LYS A 123 22.32 4.09 -8.82
C LYS A 123 22.63 3.06 -7.74
N GLN A 124 23.00 3.49 -6.53
CA GLN A 124 23.28 2.53 -5.44
C GLN A 124 22.02 1.77 -5.02
N MET A 125 20.85 2.39 -5.11
CA MET A 125 19.59 1.71 -4.83
C MET A 125 19.32 0.58 -5.84
N LEU A 126 19.52 0.81 -7.13
CA LEU A 126 19.34 -0.22 -8.16
C LEU A 126 20.39 -1.34 -8.08
N GLU A 127 21.65 -0.99 -7.79
CA GLU A 127 22.72 -1.97 -7.56
C GLU A 127 22.39 -2.84 -6.34
N ALA A 128 22.01 -2.23 -5.21
CA ALA A 128 21.59 -2.97 -4.02
C ALA A 128 20.35 -3.84 -4.27
N LEU A 129 19.39 -3.37 -5.08
CA LEU A 129 18.21 -4.17 -5.47
C LEU A 129 18.63 -5.43 -6.23
N LYS A 130 19.58 -5.30 -7.17
CA LYS A 130 20.12 -6.43 -7.94
C LYS A 130 20.82 -7.44 -7.04
N GLU A 131 21.65 -6.97 -6.10
CA GLU A 131 22.35 -7.85 -5.15
C GLU A 131 21.37 -8.62 -4.25
N ILE A 132 20.32 -7.95 -3.76
CA ILE A 132 19.26 -8.60 -2.97
C ILE A 132 18.54 -9.65 -3.82
N PHE A 133 18.16 -9.30 -5.06
CA PHE A 133 17.50 -10.23 -5.97
C PHE A 133 18.36 -11.45 -6.26
N ASP A 134 19.64 -11.28 -6.61
CA ASP A 134 20.54 -12.38 -6.95
C ASP A 134 20.73 -13.37 -5.80
N ARG A 135 20.74 -12.86 -4.56
CA ARG A 135 20.87 -13.70 -3.36
C ARG A 135 19.59 -14.45 -3.02
N GLU A 136 18.44 -13.79 -3.14
CA GLU A 136 17.19 -14.28 -2.56
C GLU A 136 16.22 -14.92 -3.58
N ASN A 137 16.44 -14.72 -4.88
CA ASN A 137 15.55 -15.27 -5.91
C ASN A 137 15.54 -16.81 -5.90
N ARG A 138 14.39 -17.37 -6.23
CA ARG A 138 14.17 -18.80 -6.43
C ARG A 138 13.63 -19.02 -7.83
N ALA A 139 14.37 -19.78 -8.64
CA ALA A 139 14.05 -20.01 -10.05
C ALA A 139 13.79 -18.72 -10.85
N GLY A 140 14.54 -17.65 -10.55
CA GLY A 140 14.41 -16.35 -11.23
C GLY A 140 13.30 -15.45 -10.71
N TYR A 141 12.68 -15.77 -9.57
CA TYR A 141 11.60 -14.96 -8.98
C TYR A 141 11.84 -14.66 -7.50
N VAL A 142 11.40 -13.49 -7.06
CA VAL A 142 11.21 -13.14 -5.65
C VAL A 142 9.74 -12.92 -5.36
N ARG A 143 9.33 -13.10 -4.10
CA ARG A 143 7.95 -12.94 -3.67
C ARG A 143 7.79 -11.72 -2.78
N LEU A 144 6.87 -10.84 -3.15
CA LEU A 144 6.37 -9.79 -2.27
C LEU A 144 5.04 -10.23 -1.67
N GLU A 145 4.99 -10.30 -0.35
CA GLU A 145 3.81 -10.74 0.41
C GLU A 145 3.10 -9.55 1.06
N TYR A 146 1.77 -9.59 1.05
CA TYR A 146 0.90 -8.56 1.58
C TYR A 146 -0.25 -9.18 2.36
N ASP A 147 -0.78 -8.40 3.29
CA ASP A 147 -2.13 -8.57 3.81
C ASP A 147 -2.99 -7.45 3.21
N THR A 148 -4.02 -7.84 2.45
CA THR A 148 -5.06 -6.92 1.99
C THR A 148 -6.12 -6.81 3.08
N LYS A 149 -6.18 -5.65 3.73
CA LYS A 149 -7.05 -5.36 4.88
C LYS A 149 -8.18 -4.42 4.47
N GLY A 150 -9.36 -4.57 5.07
CA GLY A 150 -10.47 -3.65 4.92
C GLY A 150 -11.74 -4.07 5.62
#